data_AF-A0A7S1MUQ8-F1
#
_entry.id   AF-A0A7S1MUQ8-F1
#
_cell.length_a   1.000
_cell.length_b   1.000
_cell.length_c   1.000
_cell.angle_alpha   90.00
_cell.angle_beta   90.00
_cell.angle_gamma   90.00
#
_symmetry.space_group_name_H-M   'P 1'
#
loop_
_entity.id
_entity.type
_entity.pdbx_description
1 polymer ?
#
loop_
_entity_poly.entity_id
_entity_poly.type
_entity_poly.pdbx_seq_one_letter_code
_entity_poly.pdbx_strand_id
1 'polypeptide(L)'
;AEGKLFFQTELIDAPLPQGLPQGKADNQILGVVQALKTHYPGREVVLVSKDINMRIKARALGLPAEDYRNDKTLEDSDLLYTGVQALPADFWERHGKTMESWQQGGTTFYRISGPL
;
A
#
# COMPACT_ATOMS: atom_id res chain seq x y z
N ALA A 1 3.41 17.99 0.36
CA ALA A 1 4.66 17.31 0.78
C ALA A 1 5.14 16.47 -0.40
N GLU A 2 6.36 16.68 -0.88
CA GLU A 2 6.93 15.90 -1.98
C GLU A 2 7.74 14.74 -1.38
N GLY A 3 7.26 13.52 -1.57
CA GLY A 3 7.92 12.29 -1.12
C GLY A 3 7.96 11.27 -2.26
N LYS A 4 8.83 10.26 -2.14
CA LYS A 4 8.89 9.15 -3.09
C LYS A 4 8.42 7.88 -2.39
N LEU A 5 7.49 7.17 -3.01
CA LEU A 5 7.09 5.82 -2.61
C LEU A 5 7.96 4.81 -3.36
N PHE A 6 8.56 3.88 -2.61
CA PHE A 6 9.34 2.78 -3.17
C PHE A 6 8.72 1.46 -2.76
N PHE A 7 8.74 0.50 -3.67
CA PHE A 7 8.39 -0.89 -3.38
C PHE A 7 9.68 -1.70 -3.36
N GLN A 8 9.99 -2.33 -2.23
CA GLN A 8 11.11 -3.25 -2.14
C GLN A 8 10.70 -4.60 -2.73
N THR A 9 11.23 -4.93 -3.91
CA THR A 9 10.92 -6.18 -4.63
C THR A 9 12.10 -7.13 -4.71
N GLU A 10 13.31 -6.68 -4.37
CA GLU A 10 14.49 -7.54 -4.37
C GLU A 10 14.53 -8.40 -3.10
N LEU A 11 14.92 -9.66 -3.27
CA LEU A 11 15.23 -10.55 -2.17
C LEU A 11 16.54 -10.08 -1.53
N ILE A 12 16.43 -9.38 -0.41
CA ILE A 12 17.61 -8.94 0.32
C ILE A 12 17.95 -9.97 1.39
N ASP A 13 19.14 -10.56 1.25
CA ASP A 13 19.70 -11.44 2.27
C ASP A 13 20.48 -10.60 3.27
N ALA A 14 19.87 -10.33 4.43
CA ALA A 14 20.51 -9.61 5.52
C ALA A 14 20.78 -10.58 6.67
N PRO A 15 22.05 -10.71 7.12
CA PRO A 15 22.34 -11.52 8.28
C PRO A 15 21.71 -10.88 9.52
N LEU A 16 20.68 -11.53 10.05
CA LEU A 16 20.17 -11.26 11.38
C LEU A 16 20.89 -12.13 12.41
N PRO A 17 20.97 -11.71 13.69
CA PRO A 17 21.55 -12.53 14.74
C PRO A 17 20.95 -13.95 14.76
N GLN A 18 21.81 -14.96 14.92
CA GLN A 18 21.42 -16.38 14.90
C GLN A 18 20.36 -16.75 15.94
N GLY A 19 20.18 -15.93 17.00
CA GLY A 19 19.15 -16.12 18.02
C GLY A 19 17.72 -15.78 17.57
N LEU A 20 17.53 -15.19 16.38
CA LEU A 20 16.20 -14.95 15.82
C LEU A 20 15.70 -16.18 15.07
N PRO A 21 14.47 -16.66 15.36
CA PRO A 21 13.91 -17.82 14.67
C PRO A 21 13.84 -17.60 13.14
N GLN A 22 14.54 -18.43 12.36
CA GLN A 22 14.44 -18.36 10.90
C GLN A 22 13.01 -18.75 10.44
N GLY A 23 12.51 -18.10 9.38
CA GLY A 23 11.23 -18.45 8.74
C GLY A 23 9.97 -17.74 9.26
N LYS A 24 10.09 -16.77 10.18
CA LYS A 24 8.98 -15.86 10.50
C LYS A 24 9.03 -14.62 9.60
N ALA A 25 7.91 -14.28 8.97
CA ALA A 25 7.77 -13.11 8.09
C ALA A 25 8.26 -11.81 8.78
N ASP A 26 7.98 -11.65 10.07
CA ASP A 26 8.53 -10.60 10.95
C ASP A 26 10.05 -10.40 10.79
N ASN A 27 10.80 -11.50 10.80
CA ASN A 27 12.26 -11.45 10.77
C ASN A 27 12.74 -11.11 9.36
N GLN A 28 12.01 -11.48 8.31
CA GLN A 28 12.31 -11.03 6.95
C GLN A 28 12.16 -9.50 6.84
N ILE A 29 11.11 -8.93 7.43
CA ILE A 29 10.93 -7.47 7.47
C ILE A 29 12.09 -6.79 8.20
N LEU A 30 12.51 -7.31 9.36
CA LEU A 30 13.66 -6.78 10.10
C LEU A 30 14.97 -6.89 9.31
N GLY A 31 15.16 -7.97 8.55
CA GLY A 31 16.29 -8.15 7.64
C GLY A 31 16.33 -7.08 6.54
N VAL A 32 15.19 -6.80 5.92
CA VAL A 32 15.07 -5.72 4.92
C VAL A 32 15.45 -4.37 5.51
N VAL A 33 14.93 -4.03 6.70
CA VAL A 33 15.26 -2.76 7.38
C VAL A 33 16.76 -2.66 7.65
N GLN A 34 17.37 -3.74 8.14
CA GLN A 34 18.81 -3.79 8.39
C GLN A 34 19.63 -3.61 7.11
N ALA A 35 19.24 -4.24 6.01
CA ALA A 35 19.95 -4.09 4.75
C ALA A 35 19.81 -2.69 4.16
N LEU A 36 18.62 -2.09 4.21
CA LEU A 36 18.41 -0.72 3.74
C LEU A 36 19.25 0.27 4.55
N LYS A 37 19.38 0.07 5.87
CA LYS A 37 20.26 0.88 6.72
C LYS A 37 21.73 0.75 6.30
N THR A 38 22.19 -0.45 5.95
CA THR A 38 23.56 -0.69 5.46
C THR A 38 23.78 -0.08 4.07
N HIS A 39 22.80 -0.18 3.18
CA HIS A 39 22.90 0.31 1.80
C HIS A 39 22.84 1.84 1.73
N TYR A 40 22.17 2.49 2.66
CA TYR A 40 22.03 3.95 2.72
C TYR A 40 22.58 4.54 4.03
N PRO A 41 23.90 4.50 4.28
CA PRO A 41 24.49 4.90 5.56
C PRO A 41 24.28 6.38 5.94
N GLY A 42 24.00 7.24 4.96
CA GLY A 42 23.68 8.67 5.19
C GLY A 42 22.19 8.98 5.33
N ARG A 43 21.32 7.96 5.34
CA ARG A 43 19.87 8.11 5.47
C ARG A 43 19.36 7.25 6.62
N GLU A 44 18.57 7.86 7.48
CA GLU A 44 17.91 7.12 8.54
C GLU A 44 16.83 6.19 7.94
N VAL A 45 16.83 4.94 8.39
CA VAL A 45 15.85 3.92 8.02
C VAL A 45 15.11 3.53 9.29
N VAL A 46 13.81 3.84 9.32
CA VAL A 46 12.93 3.63 10.49
C VAL A 46 11.84 2.63 10.14
N LEU A 47 11.66 1.61 10.99
CA LEU A 47 10.52 0.69 10.88
C LEU A 47 9.27 1.34 11.48
N VAL A 48 8.26 1.57 10.66
CA VAL A 48 6.93 2.01 11.12
C VAL A 48 5.99 0.81 11.08
N SER A 49 5.36 0.47 12.21
CA SER A 49 4.44 -0.67 12.29
C SER A 49 3.38 -0.43 13.37
N LYS A 50 2.21 -1.10 13.26
CA LYS A 50 1.19 -1.20 14.32
C LYS A 50 1.49 -2.33 15.32
N ASP A 51 2.34 -3.28 14.96
CA ASP A 51 2.63 -4.45 15.79
C ASP A 51 3.68 -4.09 16.87
N ILE A 52 3.29 -4.25 18.14
CA ILE A 52 4.15 -3.96 19.30
C ILE A 52 5.38 -4.88 19.36
N ASN A 53 5.24 -6.16 19.03
CA ASN A 53 6.32 -7.13 19.08
C ASN A 53 7.35 -6.82 18.00
N MET A 54 6.91 -6.39 16.82
CA MET A 54 7.80 -5.96 15.74
C MET A 54 8.67 -4.78 16.16
N ARG A 55 8.07 -3.76 16.80
CA ARG A 55 8.81 -2.59 17.27
C ARG A 55 9.78 -2.94 18.41
N ILE A 56 9.40 -3.83 19.32
CA ILE A 56 10.28 -4.30 20.40
C ILE A 56 11.49 -5.05 19.81
N LYS A 57 11.27 -5.98 18.88
CA LYS A 57 12.35 -6.71 18.21
C LYS A 57 13.30 -5.78 17.45
N ALA A 58 12.77 -4.82 16.68
CA ALA A 58 13.57 -3.85 15.95
C ALA A 58 14.48 -3.03 16.89
N ARG A 59 13.93 -2.53 17.99
CA ARG A 59 14.70 -1.79 19.00
C ARG A 59 15.77 -2.65 19.65
N ALA A 60 15.47 -3.92 19.95
CA ALA A 60 16.46 -4.86 20.47
C ALA A 60 17.62 -5.12 19.49
N LEU A 61 17.40 -4.92 18.18
CA LEU A 61 18.40 -5.01 17.12
C LEU A 61 19.09 -3.68 16.81
N GLY A 62 18.79 -2.59 17.52
CA GLY A 62 19.32 -1.26 17.20
C GLY A 62 18.79 -0.67 15.89
N LEU A 63 17.62 -1.15 15.43
CA LEU A 63 16.89 -0.60 14.32
C LEU A 63 15.87 0.42 14.85
N PRO A 64 15.91 1.69 14.41
CA PRO A 64 14.90 2.68 14.78
C PRO A 64 13.49 2.16 14.44
N ALA A 65 12.55 2.31 15.37
CA ALA A 65 11.18 1.86 15.17
C ALA A 65 10.15 2.77 15.85
N GLU A 66 9.12 3.09 15.08
CA GLU A 66 8.04 4.00 15.44
C GLU A 66 6.67 3.32 15.38
N ASP A 67 5.78 3.79 16.25
CA ASP A 67 4.39 3.38 16.26
C ASP A 67 3.67 4.04 15.10
N TYR A 68 2.96 3.24 14.30
CA TYR A 68 2.02 3.78 13.34
C TYR A 68 0.83 4.39 14.11
N ARG A 69 0.91 5.69 14.38
CA ARG A 69 -0.20 6.45 14.96
C ARG A 69 -1.08 6.97 13.84
N ASN A 70 -2.25 6.36 13.72
CA ASN A 70 -3.33 6.88 12.88
C ASN A 70 -4.17 7.90 13.66
N ASP A 71 -3.55 8.70 14.52
CA ASP A 71 -4.26 9.68 15.36
C ASP A 71 -4.77 10.88 14.56
N LYS A 72 -4.45 10.92 13.26
CA LYS A 72 -5.32 11.56 12.29
C LYS A 72 -6.32 10.51 11.84
N THR A 73 -7.44 10.41 12.57
CA THR A 73 -8.72 10.18 11.89
C THR A 73 -8.66 11.10 10.67
N LEU A 74 -8.71 10.53 9.46
CA LEU A 74 -8.65 11.30 8.22
C LEU A 74 -9.77 12.34 8.32
N GLU A 75 -9.45 13.57 8.77
CA GLU A 75 -10.41 14.68 8.83
C GLU A 75 -10.97 14.95 7.44
N ASP A 76 -10.21 14.52 6.42
CA ASP A 76 -10.57 14.52 5.02
C ASP A 76 -10.92 13.12 4.52
N SER A 77 -11.95 12.46 5.08
CA SER A 77 -12.59 11.31 4.40
C SER A 77 -13.00 11.65 2.97
N ASP A 78 -13.22 12.94 2.70
CA ASP A 78 -13.58 13.51 1.40
C ASP A 78 -12.40 13.55 0.41
N LEU A 79 -11.14 13.44 0.87
CA LEU A 79 -9.95 13.29 0.03
C LEU A 79 -9.66 11.83 -0.33
N LEU A 80 -10.32 10.88 0.32
CA LEU A 80 -10.24 9.48 -0.09
C LEU A 80 -10.99 9.30 -1.40
N TYR A 81 -10.42 8.46 -2.28
CA TYR A 81 -11.17 8.01 -3.44
C TYR A 81 -12.45 7.31 -2.97
N THR A 82 -13.60 7.86 -3.34
CA THR A 82 -14.92 7.43 -2.86
C THR A 82 -15.32 6.03 -3.34
N GLY A 83 -14.54 5.42 -4.23
CA GLY A 83 -14.89 4.15 -4.87
C GLY A 83 -16.01 4.27 -5.89
N VAL A 84 -16.56 5.48 -6.10
CA VAL A 84 -17.67 5.76 -7.00
C VAL A 84 -17.36 6.97 -7.87
N GLN A 85 -17.82 6.94 -9.10
CA GLN A 85 -17.72 8.07 -10.01
C GLN A 85 -19.14 8.56 -10.32
N ALA A 86 -19.45 9.79 -9.93
CA ALA A 86 -20.70 10.44 -10.33
C ALA A 86 -20.64 10.75 -11.83
N LEU A 87 -21.68 10.33 -12.56
CA LEU A 87 -21.82 10.66 -13.98
C LEU A 87 -22.58 11.98 -14.13
N PRO A 88 -22.34 12.75 -15.22
CA PRO A 88 -23.13 13.93 -15.53
C PRO A 88 -24.64 13.63 -15.55
N ALA A 89 -25.47 14.60 -15.16
CA ALA A 89 -26.92 14.42 -15.11
C ALA A 89 -27.53 14.04 -16.48
N ASP A 90 -26.91 14.50 -17.57
CA ASP A 90 -27.31 14.23 -18.95
C ASP A 90 -26.62 13.00 -19.56
N PHE A 91 -25.90 12.20 -18.76
CA PHE A 91 -25.17 11.03 -19.24
C PHE A 91 -26.06 10.08 -20.07
N TRP A 92 -27.23 9.71 -19.55
CA TRP A 92 -28.12 8.78 -20.27
C TRP A 92 -28.75 9.40 -21.52
N GLU A 93 -28.90 10.72 -21.57
CA GLU A 93 -29.39 11.43 -22.76
C GLU A 93 -28.36 11.39 -23.90
N ARG A 94 -27.07 11.55 -23.56
CA ARG A 94 -25.96 11.51 -24.52
C ARG A 94 -25.61 10.10 -24.97
N HIS A 95 -25.56 9.15 -24.04
CA HIS A 95 -24.98 7.84 -24.26
C HIS A 95 -26.01 6.71 -24.44
N GLY A 96 -27.24 6.90 -23.94
CA GLY A 96 -28.25 5.85 -23.94
C GLY A 96 -28.66 5.39 -25.34
N LYS A 97 -28.65 6.30 -26.33
CA LYS A 97 -29.01 5.98 -27.71
C LYS A 97 -28.00 5.07 -28.42
N THR A 98 -26.74 5.11 -27.99
CA THR A 98 -25.63 4.33 -28.57
C THR A 98 -25.20 3.17 -27.68
N MET A 99 -25.98 2.87 -26.63
CA MET A 99 -25.67 1.77 -25.72
C MET A 99 -25.96 0.44 -26.42
N GLU A 100 -24.95 -0.41 -26.50
CA GLU A 100 -25.09 -1.79 -26.96
C GLU A 100 -25.34 -2.69 -25.75
N SER A 101 -26.21 -3.70 -25.90
CA SER A 101 -26.35 -4.78 -24.92
C SER A 101 -26.28 -6.15 -25.58
N TRP A 102 -25.63 -7.10 -24.92
CA TRP A 102 -25.55 -8.48 -25.40
C TRP A 102 -25.52 -9.46 -24.23
N GLN A 103 -25.80 -10.73 -24.52
CA GLN A 103 -25.68 -11.80 -23.54
C GLN A 103 -24.53 -12.74 -23.90
N GLN A 104 -23.73 -13.09 -22.89
CA GLN A 104 -22.65 -14.07 -23.03
C GLN A 104 -22.56 -14.88 -21.73
N GLY A 105 -22.65 -16.21 -21.85
CA GLY A 105 -22.58 -17.10 -20.69
C GLY A 105 -23.65 -16.82 -19.61
N GLY A 106 -24.86 -16.41 -20.01
CA GLY A 106 -25.95 -16.05 -19.08
C GLY A 106 -25.79 -14.69 -18.40
N THR A 107 -24.72 -13.95 -18.69
CA THR A 107 -24.49 -12.60 -18.19
C THR A 107 -24.88 -11.57 -19.24
N THR A 108 -25.61 -10.52 -18.83
CA THR A 108 -25.93 -9.38 -19.72
C THR A 108 -24.84 -8.32 -19.60
N PHE A 109 -24.28 -7.94 -20.74
CA PHE A 109 -23.24 -6.92 -20.85
C PHE A 109 -23.81 -5.67 -21.52
N TYR A 110 -23.24 -4.52 -21.16
CA TYR A 110 -23.56 -3.23 -21.76
C TYR A 110 -22.26 -2.56 -22.21
N ARG A 111 -22.26 -1.93 -23.39
CA ARG A 111 -21.16 -1.11 -23.88
C ARG A 111 -21.66 0.29 -24.17
N ILE A 112 -20.91 1.27 -23.68
CA ILE A 112 -21.15 2.69 -23.88
C ILE A 112 -19.90 3.26 -24.55
N SER A 113 -20.08 4.12 -25.56
CA SER A 113 -19.00 4.76 -26.30
C SER A 113 -19.12 6.28 -26.23
N GLY A 114 -18.01 6.98 -26.38
CA GLY A 114 -17.93 8.45 -26.37
C GLY A 114 -17.19 9.01 -25.14
N PRO A 115 -16.93 10.33 -25.12
CA PRO A 115 -16.30 11.00 -23.98
C PRO A 115 -17.23 11.00 -22.77
N LEU A 116 -16.66 10.86 -21.57
CA LEU A 116 -17.35 11.15 -20.31
C LEU A 116 -17.48 12.67 -20.09
#